data_AF-A0A0C3NUR1-F1
#
_entry.id   AF-A0A0C3NUR1-F1
#
_cell.length_a   1.000
_cell.length_b   1.000
_cell.length_c   1.000
_cell.angle_alpha   90.00
_cell.angle_beta   90.00
_cell.angle_gamma   90.00
#
_symmetry.space_group_name_H-M   'P 1'
#
loop_
_entity.id
_entity.type
_entity.pdbx_description
1 polymer ?
#
loop_
_entity_poly.entity_id
_entity_poly.type
_entity_poly.pdbx_seq_one_letter_code
_entity_poly.pdbx_strand_id
1 'polypeptide(L)'
;MGQVSHNSIPFWRFQSHFPPNMVRNQKYNLFTFSPFVLYKQIKFFFNLYFLLVALSQFIPALKIGFIFTYVAPLTFVLRVTIGKEAYDDYKRHLRDREANSQKYLILTPSLSHTPDSGPYTCSFLHRAFASLDGETDRKLRVAVPTTQKLGSDKELKMLEGEIYADVPIKDLHTFIGTLTVNSTLPPSSHDSSPALSHTAAPMVEPLMAEHVVWSNTVLAARSAVGFVVYTGSEMRAVMNTSHPETKVGLLDLEIDKLAEITLDMGKTVYANQIMTDPDIPNMVVRTSTLPEELGRIEYLVEQQDGDADSKW
;
A
#
# COMPACT_ATOMS: atom_id res chain seq x y z
N MET A 1 -32.90 -37.17 -30.19
CA MET A 1 -32.53 -37.32 -28.76
C MET A 1 -31.23 -36.60 -28.53
N GLY A 2 -31.13 -35.80 -27.46
CA GLY A 2 -29.98 -34.92 -27.20
C GLY A 2 -30.43 -33.64 -26.50
N GLN A 3 -30.91 -33.75 -25.26
CA GLN A 3 -31.16 -32.56 -24.44
C GLN A 3 -29.82 -31.99 -23.98
N VAL A 4 -29.57 -30.72 -24.31
CA VAL A 4 -28.46 -29.96 -23.72
C VAL A 4 -28.85 -29.64 -22.28
N SER A 5 -28.24 -30.34 -21.32
CA SER A 5 -28.41 -30.05 -19.90
C SER A 5 -27.89 -28.64 -19.63
N HIS A 6 -28.81 -27.72 -19.36
CA HIS A 6 -28.47 -26.39 -18.90
C HIS A 6 -27.97 -26.53 -17.45
N ASN A 7 -26.65 -26.74 -17.30
CA ASN A 7 -26.01 -26.82 -15.99
C ASN A 7 -25.97 -25.43 -15.36
N SER A 8 -27.12 -25.01 -14.82
CA SER A 8 -27.29 -23.83 -13.98
C SER A 8 -26.36 -23.96 -12.77
N ILE A 9 -25.21 -23.30 -12.83
CA ILE A 9 -24.29 -23.24 -11.69
C ILE A 9 -25.03 -22.52 -10.55
N PRO A 10 -25.20 -23.14 -9.37
CA PRO A 10 -25.95 -22.50 -8.29
C PRO A 10 -25.23 -21.23 -7.82
N PHE A 11 -25.94 -20.10 -7.87
CA PHE A 11 -25.40 -18.74 -7.66
C PHE A 11 -24.69 -18.57 -6.30
N TRP A 12 -25.13 -19.31 -5.28
CA TRP A 12 -24.63 -19.25 -3.90
C TRP A 12 -23.19 -19.73 -3.67
N ARG A 13 -22.42 -20.09 -4.71
CA ARG A 13 -21.02 -20.54 -4.54
C ARG A 13 -19.98 -19.44 -4.37
N PHE A 14 -20.36 -18.16 -4.50
CA PHE A 14 -19.54 -17.02 -4.10
C PHE A 14 -19.92 -16.54 -2.70
N GLN A 15 -19.62 -17.34 -1.67
CA GLN A 15 -19.54 -16.84 -0.30
C GLN A 15 -18.22 -16.07 -0.11
N SER A 16 -18.03 -15.02 -0.92
CA SER A 16 -16.87 -14.15 -0.88
C SER A 16 -16.83 -13.42 0.46
N HIS A 17 -15.78 -13.67 1.24
CA HIS A 17 -15.46 -12.84 2.39
C HIS A 17 -15.15 -11.43 1.89
N PHE A 18 -16.11 -10.51 2.01
CA PHE A 18 -15.86 -9.09 1.76
C PHE A 18 -14.75 -8.60 2.72
N PRO A 19 -13.80 -7.78 2.24
CA PRO A 19 -12.75 -7.26 3.10
C PRO A 19 -13.34 -6.37 4.21
N PRO A 20 -12.78 -6.40 5.43
CA PRO A 20 -13.25 -5.55 6.51
C PRO A 20 -13.12 -4.08 6.11
N ASN A 21 -14.09 -3.24 6.50
CA ASN A 21 -14.06 -1.80 6.25
C ASN A 21 -13.01 -1.09 7.13
N MET A 22 -11.74 -1.27 6.80
CA MET A 22 -10.59 -0.75 7.55
C MET A 22 -9.48 -0.35 6.57
N VAL A 23 -9.11 0.92 6.60
CA VAL A 23 -7.96 1.46 5.84
C VAL A 23 -6.68 1.28 6.67
N ARG A 24 -5.60 0.82 6.04
CA ARG A 24 -4.29 0.63 6.70
C ARG A 24 -3.15 1.13 5.80
N ASN A 25 -2.56 2.26 6.16
CA ASN A 25 -1.45 2.91 5.48
C ASN A 25 -0.11 2.78 6.23
N GLN A 26 -0.08 2.04 7.34
CA GLN A 26 1.14 1.64 8.04
C GLN A 26 2.11 0.93 7.09
N LYS A 27 3.39 1.26 7.18
CA LYS A 27 4.46 0.55 6.47
C LYS A 27 4.89 -0.73 7.16
N TYR A 28 4.88 -0.72 8.49
CA TYR A 28 5.51 -1.76 9.29
C TYR A 28 4.56 -2.34 10.34
N ASN A 29 4.64 -3.65 10.53
CA ASN A 29 4.25 -4.28 11.79
C ASN A 29 5.40 -4.15 12.82
N LEU A 30 5.09 -4.28 14.11
CA LEU A 30 6.05 -4.13 15.22
C LEU A 30 7.31 -5.00 15.04
N PHE A 31 7.14 -6.25 14.61
CA PHE A 31 8.25 -7.19 14.37
C PHE A 31 9.02 -6.91 13.07
N THR A 32 8.36 -6.41 12.02
CA THR A 32 9.01 -6.09 10.74
C THR A 32 9.75 -4.75 10.78
N PHE A 33 9.35 -3.83 11.66
CA PHE A 33 9.90 -2.48 11.73
C PHE A 33 11.43 -2.48 11.91
N SER A 34 11.92 -3.14 12.96
CA SER A 34 13.35 -3.15 13.31
C SER A 34 14.25 -3.69 12.18
N PRO A 35 14.08 -4.93 11.67
CA PRO A 35 14.99 -5.49 10.65
C PRO A 35 14.90 -4.74 9.31
N PHE A 36 13.70 -4.35 8.86
CA PHE A 36 13.57 -3.66 7.56
C PHE A 36 14.12 -2.24 7.58
N VAL A 37 13.94 -1.49 8.68
CA VAL A 37 14.48 -0.13 8.77
C VAL A 37 16.01 -0.16 8.94
N LEU A 38 16.56 -1.10 9.73
CA LEU A 38 18.00 -1.31 9.83
C LEU A 38 18.63 -1.66 8.48
N TYR A 39 18.06 -2.61 7.73
CA TYR A 39 18.53 -2.95 6.39
C TYR A 39 18.53 -1.74 5.43
N LYS A 40 17.45 -0.94 5.43
CA LYS A 40 17.37 0.29 4.65
C LYS A 40 18.44 1.31 5.01
N GLN A 41 18.83 1.39 6.29
CA GLN A 41 19.92 2.29 6.71
C GLN A 41 21.30 1.75 6.32
N ILE A 42 21.56 0.45 6.54
CA ILE A 42 22.85 -0.18 6.21
C ILE A 42 23.12 -0.20 4.70
N LYS A 43 22.09 -0.12 3.84
CA LYS A 43 22.26 0.01 2.39
C LYS A 43 23.08 1.24 1.96
N PHE A 44 23.06 2.34 2.71
CA PHE A 44 23.83 3.55 2.38
C PHE A 44 25.32 3.36 2.70
N PHE A 45 26.19 3.83 1.80
CA PHE A 45 27.63 3.60 1.83
C PHE A 45 28.27 3.99 3.17
N PHE A 46 28.00 5.20 3.67
CA PHE A 46 28.56 5.64 4.96
C PHE A 46 28.08 4.81 6.15
N ASN A 47 26.81 4.40 6.16
CA ASN A 47 26.27 3.59 7.25
C ASN A 47 26.89 2.18 7.25
N LEU A 48 27.11 1.59 6.07
CA LEU A 48 27.86 0.35 5.92
C LEU A 48 29.33 0.51 6.33
N TYR A 49 29.99 1.58 5.86
CA TYR A 49 31.38 1.90 6.20
C TYR A 49 31.58 2.03 7.72
N PHE A 50 30.78 2.85 8.40
CA PHE A 50 30.87 3.01 9.84
C PHE A 50 30.52 1.72 10.59
N LEU A 51 29.59 0.89 10.07
CA LEU A 51 29.30 -0.43 10.63
C LEU A 51 30.52 -1.37 10.50
N LEU A 52 31.16 -1.44 9.34
CA LEU A 52 32.35 -2.26 9.12
C LEU A 52 33.55 -1.79 9.96
N VAL A 53 33.76 -0.49 10.08
CA VAL A 53 34.78 0.09 10.96
C VAL A 53 34.47 -0.23 12.43
N ALA A 54 33.22 -0.13 12.88
CA ALA A 54 32.85 -0.51 14.25
C ALA A 54 33.02 -2.02 14.50
N LEU A 55 32.69 -2.86 13.52
CA LEU A 55 32.87 -4.32 13.60
C LEU A 55 34.36 -4.73 13.61
N SER A 56 35.23 -4.04 12.87
CA SER A 56 36.67 -4.35 12.86
C SER A 56 37.32 -4.15 14.23
N GLN A 57 36.78 -3.27 15.09
CA GLN A 57 37.31 -3.04 16.44
C GLN A 57 37.10 -4.22 17.42
N PHE A 58 36.30 -5.23 17.05
CA PHE A 58 36.23 -6.50 17.78
C PHE A 58 37.44 -7.42 17.50
N ILE A 59 38.19 -7.18 16.42
CA ILE A 59 39.41 -7.92 16.08
C ILE A 59 40.59 -7.21 16.77
N PRO A 60 41.28 -7.84 17.76
CA PRO A 60 42.33 -7.16 18.53
C PRO A 60 43.47 -6.60 17.68
N ALA A 61 43.81 -7.27 16.57
CA ALA A 61 44.86 -6.85 15.65
C ALA A 61 44.52 -5.59 14.81
N LEU A 62 43.23 -5.25 14.67
CA LEU A 62 42.77 -4.09 13.90
C LEU A 62 42.26 -2.93 14.79
N LYS A 63 42.45 -3.05 16.11
CA LYS A 63 41.93 -2.12 17.09
C LYS A 63 42.86 -0.92 17.29
N ILE A 64 42.46 0.24 16.77
CA ILE A 64 43.24 1.49 16.87
C ILE A 64 42.90 2.26 18.16
N GLY A 65 41.71 2.06 18.74
CA GLY A 65 41.27 2.83 19.91
C GLY A 65 40.16 2.17 20.74
N PHE A 66 39.41 2.98 21.47
CA PHE A 66 38.27 2.50 22.27
C PHE A 66 37.06 2.24 21.37
N ILE A 67 36.45 1.05 21.47
CA ILE A 67 35.26 0.65 20.67
C ILE A 67 34.14 1.71 20.72
N PHE A 68 33.99 2.39 21.87
CA PHE A 68 33.02 3.45 22.07
C PHE A 68 33.13 4.61 21.06
N THR A 69 34.34 5.02 20.64
CA THR A 69 34.51 6.15 19.71
C THR A 69 33.99 5.87 18.30
N TYR A 70 33.86 4.59 17.94
CA TYR A 70 33.34 4.14 16.65
C TYR A 70 31.84 3.78 16.73
N VAL A 71 31.43 3.15 17.83
CA VAL A 71 30.03 2.73 18.04
C VAL A 71 29.12 3.90 18.41
N ALA A 72 29.59 4.88 19.20
CA ALA A 72 28.74 5.97 19.68
C ALA A 72 28.20 6.89 18.55
N PRO A 73 28.99 7.35 17.55
CA PRO A 73 28.46 8.14 16.45
C PRO A 73 27.46 7.36 15.59
N LEU A 74 27.79 6.11 15.24
CA LEU A 74 26.95 5.23 14.43
C LEU A 74 25.60 4.98 15.12
N THR A 75 25.62 4.59 16.40
CA THR A 75 24.39 4.32 17.16
C THR A 75 23.55 5.58 17.39
N PHE A 76 24.17 6.75 17.57
CA PHE A 76 23.45 8.03 17.63
C PHE A 76 22.70 8.33 16.33
N VAL A 77 23.39 8.29 15.18
CA VAL A 77 22.79 8.56 13.87
C VAL A 77 21.68 7.56 13.55
N LEU A 78 21.94 6.26 13.70
CA LEU A 78 20.93 5.22 13.47
C LEU A 78 19.72 5.40 14.39
N ARG A 79 19.91 5.75 15.67
CA ARG A 79 18.80 5.97 16.62
C ARG A 79 17.93 7.15 16.22
N VAL A 80 18.52 8.25 15.75
CA VAL A 80 17.76 9.42 15.25
C VAL A 80 16.96 9.05 14.01
N THR A 81 17.56 8.37 13.04
CA THR A 81 16.88 8.02 11.78
C THR A 81 15.78 6.97 11.97
N ILE A 82 16.04 5.93 12.78
CA ILE A 82 15.03 4.93 13.15
C ILE A 82 13.90 5.58 13.96
N GLY A 83 14.23 6.48 14.90
CA GLY A 83 13.25 7.22 15.68
C GLY A 83 12.33 8.10 14.82
N LYS A 84 12.87 8.73 13.78
CA LYS A 84 12.09 9.50 12.79
C LYS A 84 11.13 8.61 11.99
N GLU A 85 11.61 7.51 11.41
CA GLU A 85 10.76 6.58 10.64
C GLU A 85 9.67 5.95 11.54
N ALA A 86 9.99 5.66 12.81
CA ALA A 86 9.01 5.21 13.81
C ALA A 86 7.93 6.26 14.10
N TYR A 87 8.33 7.52 14.29
CA TYR A 87 7.39 8.62 14.53
C TYR A 87 6.49 8.87 13.31
N ASP A 88 7.05 8.84 12.10
CA ASP A 88 6.28 9.01 10.86
C ASP A 88 5.27 7.88 10.65
N ASP A 89 5.62 6.62 10.95
CA ASP A 89 4.67 5.50 10.84
C ASP A 89 3.63 5.49 11.99
N TYR A 90 4.00 5.92 13.20
CA TYR A 90 3.05 6.17 14.28
C TYR A 90 2.02 7.25 13.90
N LYS A 91 2.45 8.33 13.21
CA LYS A 91 1.56 9.38 12.70
C LYS A 91 0.70 8.90 11.51
N ARG A 92 1.10 7.86 10.77
CA ARG A 92 0.19 7.17 9.83
C ARG A 92 -0.87 6.40 10.61
N HIS A 93 -0.46 5.55 11.56
CA HIS A 93 -1.37 4.79 12.41
C HIS A 93 -2.42 5.64 13.13
N LEU A 94 -2.05 6.81 13.67
CA LEU A 94 -3.00 7.70 14.34
C LEU A 94 -4.07 8.24 13.38
N ARG A 95 -3.70 8.59 12.15
CA ARG A 95 -4.64 9.04 11.10
C ARG A 95 -5.52 7.89 10.58
N ASP A 96 -4.95 6.70 10.41
CA ASP A 96 -5.72 5.51 10.04
C ASP A 96 -6.74 5.17 11.13
N ARG A 97 -6.36 5.25 12.41
CA ARG A 97 -7.26 5.07 13.56
C ARG A 97 -8.37 6.12 13.57
N GLU A 98 -8.05 7.38 13.30
CA GLU A 98 -9.04 8.47 13.21
C GLU A 98 -10.06 8.18 12.10
N ALA A 99 -9.60 7.89 10.88
CA ALA A 99 -10.46 7.54 9.74
C ALA A 99 -11.34 6.31 10.00
N ASN A 100 -10.75 5.21 10.52
CA ASN A 100 -11.48 3.99 10.84
C ASN A 100 -12.43 4.12 12.05
N SER A 101 -12.32 5.21 12.83
CA SER A 101 -13.21 5.52 13.96
C SER A 101 -14.38 6.44 13.60
N GLN A 102 -14.50 6.85 12.33
CA GLN A 102 -15.60 7.69 11.89
C GLN A 102 -16.95 6.98 12.08
N LYS A 103 -17.91 7.71 12.68
CA LYS A 103 -19.25 7.19 12.94
C LYS A 103 -20.10 7.26 11.68
N TYR A 104 -20.82 6.18 11.40
CA TYR A 104 -21.82 6.09 10.35
C TYR A 104 -23.10 5.47 10.92
N LEU A 105 -24.22 5.66 10.21
CA LEU A 105 -25.51 5.08 10.56
C LEU A 105 -25.79 3.85 9.69
N ILE A 106 -26.36 2.83 10.32
CA ILE A 106 -26.83 1.59 9.69
C ILE A 106 -28.32 1.50 9.98
N LEU A 107 -29.17 1.25 8.97
CA LEU A 107 -30.58 0.94 9.25
C LEU A 107 -30.73 -0.57 9.41
N THR A 108 -30.61 -1.05 10.65
CA THR A 108 -30.90 -2.44 11.00
C THR A 108 -32.35 -2.80 10.61
N PRO A 109 -32.60 -3.98 10.01
CA PRO A 109 -33.96 -4.50 9.88
C PRO A 109 -34.58 -4.70 11.27
N SER A 110 -35.87 -4.42 11.41
CA SER A 110 -36.61 -4.68 12.65
C SER A 110 -36.89 -6.18 12.76
N LEU A 111 -36.02 -6.88 13.48
CA LEU A 111 -35.98 -8.34 13.55
C LEU A 111 -37.12 -8.89 14.42
N SER A 112 -38.27 -9.17 13.80
CA SER A 112 -39.32 -9.99 14.40
C SER A 112 -38.98 -11.48 14.20
N HIS A 113 -38.33 -12.06 15.21
CA HIS A 113 -38.11 -13.50 15.45
C HIS A 113 -38.34 -14.48 14.27
N THR A 114 -37.27 -14.81 13.54
CA THR A 114 -37.00 -16.18 13.07
C THR A 114 -35.47 -16.44 13.14
N PRO A 115 -34.98 -17.65 13.48
CA PRO A 115 -33.54 -17.83 13.79
C PRO A 115 -32.62 -18.05 12.59
N ASP A 116 -33.15 -18.40 11.42
CA ASP A 116 -32.38 -18.96 10.30
C ASP A 116 -32.31 -18.02 9.08
N SER A 117 -31.59 -16.90 9.21
CA SER A 117 -31.05 -16.17 8.05
C SER A 117 -29.78 -15.42 8.44
N GLY A 118 -28.76 -15.46 7.56
CA GLY A 118 -27.42 -14.91 7.83
C GLY A 118 -27.37 -13.38 7.94
N PRO A 119 -26.23 -12.79 8.36
CA PRO A 119 -26.11 -11.38 8.72
C PRO A 119 -26.02 -10.44 7.51
N TYR A 120 -27.11 -10.29 6.76
CA TYR A 120 -27.25 -9.27 5.71
C TYR A 120 -27.36 -7.87 6.33
N THR A 121 -26.21 -7.23 6.55
CA THR A 121 -26.13 -5.90 7.17
C THR A 121 -26.28 -4.80 6.12
N CYS A 122 -27.52 -4.50 5.75
CA CYS A 122 -27.81 -3.37 4.87
C CYS A 122 -27.65 -2.05 5.64
N SER A 123 -26.71 -1.21 5.21
CA SER A 123 -26.51 0.16 5.71
C SER A 123 -27.17 1.16 4.76
N PHE A 124 -27.76 2.25 5.29
CA PHE A 124 -28.63 3.20 4.57
C PHE A 124 -28.63 4.59 5.30
N LEU A 125 -28.81 5.78 4.66
CA LEU A 125 -28.54 7.10 5.32
C LEU A 125 -29.30 8.42 4.88
N HIS A 126 -30.35 8.44 4.03
CA HIS A 126 -31.36 9.50 3.60
C HIS A 126 -31.12 10.60 2.47
N ARG A 127 -31.43 10.32 1.18
CA ARG A 127 -31.70 11.24 -0.01
C ARG A 127 -30.65 12.23 -0.61
N ALA A 128 -30.18 11.93 -1.85
CA ALA A 128 -29.48 12.78 -2.84
C ALA A 128 -28.25 13.62 -2.40
N PHE A 129 -27.09 13.38 -3.02
CA PHE A 129 -25.81 13.91 -2.57
C PHE A 129 -25.18 14.87 -3.59
N ALA A 130 -24.70 16.03 -3.11
CA ALA A 130 -23.63 16.75 -3.78
C ALA A 130 -22.30 16.34 -3.13
N SER A 131 -21.39 15.81 -3.94
CA SER A 131 -20.09 15.25 -3.52
C SER A 131 -18.97 16.24 -3.83
N LEU A 132 -18.17 16.62 -2.83
CA LEU A 132 -16.87 17.25 -3.07
C LEU A 132 -15.81 16.16 -3.28
N ASP A 133 -15.11 16.25 -4.40
CA ASP A 133 -14.25 15.20 -4.97
C ASP A 133 -12.83 15.74 -5.26
N GLY A 134 -12.30 16.56 -4.33
CA GLY A 134 -11.05 17.31 -4.49
C GLY A 134 -11.10 18.46 -5.51
N GLU A 135 -11.98 18.36 -6.51
CA GLU A 135 -12.33 19.40 -7.46
C GLU A 135 -13.17 20.53 -6.82
N THR A 136 -13.03 21.76 -7.34
CA THR A 136 -13.78 22.94 -6.90
C THR A 136 -15.28 22.83 -7.19
N ASP A 137 -15.64 22.04 -8.20
CA ASP A 137 -17.01 21.90 -8.68
C ASP A 137 -17.77 20.75 -7.99
N ARG A 138 -19.02 21.02 -7.62
CA ARG A 138 -19.90 20.04 -6.97
C ARG A 138 -20.47 19.07 -8.01
N LYS A 139 -20.06 17.80 -7.97
CA LYS A 139 -20.70 16.74 -8.77
C LYS A 139 -22.04 16.35 -8.12
N LEU A 140 -23.13 16.49 -8.87
CA LEU A 140 -24.46 16.01 -8.49
C LEU A 140 -24.51 14.48 -8.62
N ARG A 141 -24.93 13.77 -7.57
CA ARG A 141 -25.27 12.35 -7.61
C ARG A 141 -26.76 12.18 -7.34
N VAL A 142 -27.44 11.39 -8.17
CA VAL A 142 -28.90 11.24 -8.16
C VAL A 142 -29.28 9.90 -7.54
N ALA A 143 -30.43 9.83 -6.87
CA ALA A 143 -30.98 8.57 -6.38
C ALA A 143 -31.64 7.81 -7.55
N VAL A 144 -31.56 6.48 -7.52
CA VAL A 144 -32.15 5.60 -8.55
C VAL A 144 -33.67 5.83 -8.62
N PRO A 145 -34.31 5.99 -9.80
CA PRO A 145 -35.67 6.54 -9.91
C PRO A 145 -36.75 5.78 -9.14
N THR A 146 -36.61 4.46 -8.96
CA THR A 146 -37.50 3.66 -8.12
C THR A 146 -37.42 4.04 -6.64
N THR A 147 -36.19 4.19 -6.12
CA THR A 147 -35.98 4.51 -4.70
C THR A 147 -36.21 5.99 -4.40
N GLN A 148 -36.04 6.87 -5.39
CA GLN A 148 -36.32 8.31 -5.27
C GLN A 148 -37.79 8.63 -5.01
N LYS A 149 -38.71 7.76 -5.47
CA LYS A 149 -40.17 7.89 -5.25
C LYS A 149 -40.59 7.60 -3.80
N LEU A 150 -39.75 6.91 -3.02
CA LEU A 150 -40.07 6.53 -1.64
C LEU A 150 -40.05 7.76 -0.72
N GLY A 151 -41.15 7.96 0.01
CA GLY A 151 -41.38 9.10 0.89
C GLY A 151 -40.79 8.91 2.29
N SER A 152 -40.56 7.67 2.71
CA SER A 152 -40.10 7.34 4.07
C SER A 152 -39.05 6.24 4.10
N ASP A 153 -38.11 6.33 5.05
CA ASP A 153 -37.12 5.28 5.35
C ASP A 153 -37.80 3.94 5.70
N LYS A 154 -39.07 3.96 6.16
CA LYS A 154 -39.86 2.74 6.41
C LYS A 154 -40.19 1.98 5.13
N GLU A 155 -40.54 2.69 4.06
CA GLU A 155 -40.86 2.08 2.76
C GLU A 155 -39.61 1.45 2.15
N LEU A 156 -38.46 2.11 2.30
CA LEU A 156 -37.17 1.58 1.87
C LEU A 156 -36.75 0.31 2.63
N LYS A 157 -37.14 0.16 3.91
CA LYS A 157 -36.94 -1.10 4.66
C LYS A 157 -37.81 -2.26 4.19
N MET A 158 -38.90 -1.98 3.46
CA MET A 158 -39.80 -2.98 2.89
C MET A 158 -39.48 -3.27 1.42
N LEU A 159 -38.47 -2.59 0.84
CA LEU A 159 -38.02 -2.81 -0.52
C LEU A 159 -37.19 -4.10 -0.59
N GLU A 160 -37.72 -5.11 -1.27
CA GLU A 160 -36.99 -6.33 -1.60
C GLU A 160 -36.34 -6.21 -2.97
N GLY A 161 -35.06 -6.55 -3.08
CA GLY A 161 -34.31 -6.43 -4.33
C GLY A 161 -32.85 -6.82 -4.19
N GLU A 162 -32.21 -6.95 -5.35
CA GLU A 162 -30.82 -7.37 -5.50
C GLU A 162 -30.02 -6.26 -6.19
N ILE A 163 -28.76 -6.07 -5.76
CA ILE A 163 -27.83 -5.16 -6.41
C ILE A 163 -26.70 -6.00 -7.00
N TYR A 164 -26.56 -5.95 -8.31
CA TYR A 164 -25.35 -6.37 -8.99
C TYR A 164 -24.42 -5.16 -9.17
N ALA A 165 -23.14 -5.36 -8.92
CA ALA A 165 -22.08 -4.41 -9.24
C ALA A 165 -20.90 -5.19 -9.81
N ASP A 166 -20.23 -4.58 -10.79
CA ASP A 166 -19.10 -5.20 -11.46
C ASP A 166 -17.85 -5.25 -10.54
N VAL A 167 -16.77 -5.89 -10.99
CA VAL A 167 -15.51 -5.93 -10.21
C VAL A 167 -15.01 -4.51 -9.93
N PRO A 168 -14.54 -4.18 -8.70
CA PRO A 168 -14.05 -2.83 -8.40
C PRO A 168 -12.87 -2.43 -9.31
N ILE A 169 -12.94 -1.21 -9.82
CA ILE A 169 -11.95 -0.61 -10.74
C ILE A 169 -11.42 0.73 -10.21
N LYS A 170 -10.24 1.14 -10.70
CA LYS A 170 -9.53 2.35 -10.24
C LYS A 170 -10.08 3.66 -10.80
N ASP A 171 -10.56 3.68 -12.04
CA ASP A 171 -11.17 4.85 -12.65
C ASP A 171 -12.31 5.38 -11.78
N LEU A 172 -12.49 6.70 -11.70
CA LEU A 172 -13.49 7.36 -10.87
C LEU A 172 -14.80 7.66 -11.63
N HIS A 173 -14.74 7.64 -12.97
CA HIS A 173 -15.85 8.03 -13.85
C HIS A 173 -16.70 6.85 -14.33
N THR A 174 -16.16 5.63 -14.37
CA THR A 174 -16.88 4.42 -14.77
C THR A 174 -17.45 3.68 -13.55
N PHE A 175 -18.73 3.36 -13.55
CA PHE A 175 -19.33 2.35 -12.66
C PHE A 175 -20.40 1.61 -13.45
N ILE A 176 -20.47 0.30 -13.25
CA ILE A 176 -21.41 -0.60 -13.92
C ILE A 176 -22.06 -1.47 -12.83
N GLY A 177 -23.38 -1.51 -12.84
CA GLY A 177 -24.19 -2.35 -11.97
C GLY A 177 -25.66 -2.30 -12.38
N THR A 178 -26.50 -3.06 -11.69
CA THR A 178 -27.96 -3.02 -11.86
C THR A 178 -28.65 -3.20 -10.52
N LEU A 179 -29.69 -2.41 -10.27
CA LEU A 179 -30.64 -2.62 -9.18
C LEU A 179 -31.84 -3.39 -9.74
N THR A 180 -32.14 -4.53 -9.16
CA THR A 180 -33.33 -5.33 -9.46
C THR A 180 -34.29 -5.23 -8.28
N VAL A 181 -35.48 -4.68 -8.48
CA VAL A 181 -36.52 -4.54 -7.43
C VAL A 181 -37.66 -5.51 -7.66
N ASN A 182 -37.99 -6.30 -6.63
CA ASN A 182 -39.14 -7.18 -6.63
C ASN A 182 -40.39 -6.37 -6.29
N SER A 183 -41.36 -6.30 -7.21
CA SER A 183 -42.59 -5.54 -6.99
C SER A 183 -43.61 -6.35 -6.18
N THR A 184 -43.46 -6.36 -4.86
CA THR A 184 -44.46 -6.92 -3.94
C THR A 184 -45.60 -5.91 -3.70
N LEU A 185 -46.41 -5.66 -4.73
CA LEU A 185 -47.71 -5.02 -4.53
C LEU A 185 -48.61 -5.99 -3.74
N PRO A 186 -49.15 -5.61 -2.57
CA PRO A 186 -50.19 -6.42 -1.94
C PRO A 186 -51.43 -6.44 -2.88
N PRO A 187 -52.13 -7.58 -3.00
CA PRO A 187 -53.28 -7.67 -3.88
C PRO A 187 -54.36 -6.69 -3.42
N SER A 188 -54.64 -5.69 -4.25
CA SER A 188 -55.74 -4.74 -4.04
C SER A 188 -57.06 -5.52 -4.05
N SER A 189 -57.68 -5.64 -2.88
CA SER A 189 -58.85 -6.50 -2.63
C SER A 189 -60.16 -5.92 -3.17
N HIS A 190 -60.19 -5.54 -4.45
CA HIS A 190 -61.41 -5.19 -5.19
C HIS A 190 -61.16 -5.38 -6.70
N ASP A 191 -61.28 -6.62 -7.17
CA ASP A 191 -62.14 -6.93 -8.32
C ASP A 191 -62.34 -8.43 -8.49
N SER A 192 -63.60 -8.85 -8.53
CA SER A 192 -64.00 -10.24 -8.75
C SER A 192 -63.97 -10.55 -10.24
N SER A 193 -62.81 -10.95 -10.75
CA SER A 193 -62.64 -11.53 -12.10
C SER A 193 -61.50 -12.55 -12.09
N PRO A 194 -61.63 -13.70 -12.78
CA PRO A 194 -60.61 -14.75 -12.78
C PRO A 194 -59.47 -14.37 -13.73
N ALA A 195 -58.59 -13.49 -13.27
CA ALA A 195 -57.42 -13.05 -14.02
C ALA A 195 -56.26 -14.03 -13.91
N LEU A 196 -55.57 -14.25 -15.03
CA LEU A 196 -54.34 -15.04 -15.13
C LEU A 196 -53.28 -14.49 -14.17
N SER A 197 -52.51 -15.37 -13.52
CA SER A 197 -51.47 -14.99 -12.54
C SER A 197 -50.27 -14.32 -13.21
N HIS A 198 -50.40 -13.02 -13.52
CA HIS A 198 -49.28 -12.17 -13.92
C HIS A 198 -48.47 -11.79 -12.68
N THR A 199 -47.49 -12.63 -12.34
CA THR A 199 -46.36 -12.22 -11.51
C THR A 199 -45.74 -10.98 -12.15
N ALA A 200 -45.77 -9.84 -11.45
CA ALA A 200 -45.17 -8.62 -11.95
C ALA A 200 -43.67 -8.87 -12.19
N ALA A 201 -43.19 -8.60 -13.41
CA ALA A 201 -41.79 -8.80 -13.74
C ALA A 201 -40.91 -7.91 -12.84
N PRO A 202 -39.77 -8.42 -12.33
CA PRO A 202 -38.88 -7.62 -11.50
C PRO A 202 -38.35 -6.43 -12.31
N MET A 203 -38.32 -5.26 -11.69
CA MET A 203 -37.92 -4.03 -12.36
C MET A 203 -36.41 -3.85 -12.23
N VAL A 204 -35.71 -3.82 -13.36
CA VAL A 204 -34.25 -3.69 -13.42
C VAL A 204 -33.88 -2.28 -13.89
N GLU A 205 -33.13 -1.54 -13.07
CA GLU A 205 -32.61 -0.21 -13.39
C GLU A 205 -31.06 -0.23 -13.43
N PRO A 206 -30.42 0.34 -14.46
CA PRO A 206 -28.96 0.37 -14.57
C PRO A 206 -28.34 1.37 -13.59
N LEU A 207 -27.24 0.97 -12.97
CA LEU A 207 -26.45 1.79 -12.07
C LEU A 207 -25.18 2.27 -12.78
N MET A 208 -25.00 3.58 -12.84
CA MET A 208 -23.86 4.26 -13.44
C MET A 208 -23.17 5.14 -12.39
N ALA A 209 -22.06 5.78 -12.73
CA ALA A 209 -21.30 6.58 -11.76
C ALA A 209 -22.12 7.72 -11.12
N GLU A 210 -23.11 8.29 -11.82
CA GLU A 210 -24.02 9.30 -11.25
C GLU A 210 -24.88 8.79 -10.08
N HIS A 211 -25.09 7.48 -9.97
CA HIS A 211 -25.84 6.82 -8.89
C HIS A 211 -24.93 6.43 -7.70
N VAL A 212 -23.63 6.66 -7.78
CA VAL A 212 -22.65 6.19 -6.78
C VAL A 212 -21.93 7.34 -6.08
N VAL A 213 -21.69 7.15 -4.78
CA VAL A 213 -20.94 8.06 -3.92
C VAL A 213 -19.67 7.34 -3.45
N TRP A 214 -18.51 7.98 -3.64
CA TRP A 214 -17.23 7.39 -3.28
C TRP A 214 -16.90 7.57 -1.79
N SER A 215 -16.11 6.66 -1.24
CA SER A 215 -15.48 6.80 0.07
C SER A 215 -14.72 8.13 0.17
N ASN A 216 -14.79 8.82 1.30
CA ASN A 216 -14.19 10.14 1.59
C ASN A 216 -14.77 11.34 0.84
N THR A 217 -15.87 11.19 0.09
CA THR A 217 -16.57 12.35 -0.48
C THR A 217 -17.31 13.14 0.61
N VAL A 218 -17.17 14.47 0.61
CA VAL A 218 -17.93 15.31 1.55
C VAL A 218 -19.31 15.58 0.95
N LEU A 219 -20.33 15.27 1.75
CA LEU A 219 -21.73 15.43 1.36
C LEU A 219 -22.20 16.85 1.70
N ALA A 220 -22.65 17.61 0.70
CA ALA A 220 -23.26 18.93 0.91
C ALA A 220 -24.79 18.87 1.10
N ALA A 221 -25.37 17.66 1.19
CA ALA A 221 -26.76 17.41 1.53
C ALA A 221 -26.93 17.15 3.04
N ARG A 222 -28.16 17.21 3.56
CA ARG A 222 -28.43 16.97 4.99
C ARG A 222 -28.22 15.52 5.43
N SER A 223 -28.30 14.55 4.51
CA SER A 223 -28.17 13.09 4.74
C SER A 223 -27.96 12.39 3.36
N ALA A 224 -28.13 11.04 3.22
CA ALA A 224 -27.73 10.19 2.05
C ALA A 224 -28.12 8.67 1.97
N VAL A 225 -29.26 8.30 1.35
CA VAL A 225 -29.63 6.99 0.68
C VAL A 225 -28.54 6.29 -0.14
N GLY A 226 -27.56 5.61 0.46
CA GLY A 226 -26.71 4.63 -0.24
C GLY A 226 -26.76 3.23 0.36
N PHE A 227 -26.66 2.20 -0.51
CA PHE A 227 -26.23 0.85 -0.14
C PHE A 227 -24.70 0.78 -0.20
N VAL A 228 -24.07 -0.05 0.65
CA VAL A 228 -22.61 -0.25 0.62
C VAL A 228 -22.28 -1.39 -0.34
N VAL A 229 -21.52 -1.10 -1.39
CA VAL A 229 -21.15 -2.05 -2.47
C VAL A 229 -19.71 -2.54 -2.37
N TYR A 230 -18.78 -1.68 -1.96
CA TYR A 230 -17.35 -2.01 -1.78
C TYR A 230 -16.86 -1.57 -0.41
N THR A 231 -15.98 -2.34 0.22
CA THR A 231 -15.41 -2.06 1.54
C THR A 231 -13.89 -2.19 1.57
N GLY A 232 -13.23 -1.55 2.55
CA GLY A 232 -11.81 -1.77 2.83
C GLY A 232 -10.90 -1.61 1.60
N SER A 233 -10.21 -2.70 1.22
CA SER A 233 -9.29 -2.74 0.07
C SER A 233 -9.95 -2.58 -1.31
N GLU A 234 -11.27 -2.76 -1.42
CA GLU A 234 -12.03 -2.59 -2.66
C GLU A 234 -12.52 -1.14 -2.85
N MET A 235 -12.37 -0.28 -1.84
CA MET A 235 -12.70 1.14 -1.97
C MET A 235 -11.76 1.83 -2.97
N ARG A 236 -12.32 2.58 -3.91
CA ARG A 236 -11.52 3.29 -4.94
C ARG A 236 -10.46 4.23 -4.38
N ALA A 237 -10.72 4.85 -3.22
CA ALA A 237 -9.73 5.67 -2.53
C ALA A 237 -8.49 4.85 -2.09
N VAL A 238 -8.67 3.57 -1.73
CA VAL A 238 -7.57 2.64 -1.37
C VAL A 238 -6.93 2.03 -2.62
N MET A 239 -7.71 1.73 -3.67
CA MET A 239 -7.15 1.23 -4.92
C MET A 239 -6.29 2.26 -5.67
N ASN A 240 -6.55 3.55 -5.46
CA ASN A 240 -5.79 4.68 -6.02
C ASN A 240 -4.64 5.16 -5.13
N THR A 241 -4.45 4.62 -3.92
CA THR A 241 -3.20 4.82 -3.19
C THR A 241 -2.15 3.79 -3.60
N SER A 242 -0.90 4.23 -3.69
CA SER A 242 0.24 3.32 -3.81
C SER A 242 0.54 2.68 -2.46
N HIS A 243 1.12 1.47 -2.46
CA HIS A 243 1.64 0.88 -1.23
C HIS A 243 2.65 1.83 -0.55
N PRO A 244 2.64 1.92 0.79
CA PRO A 244 3.40 2.94 1.48
C PRO A 244 4.90 2.59 1.50
N GLU A 245 5.67 3.22 0.61
CA GLU A 245 7.12 3.00 0.50
C GLU A 245 7.96 4.09 1.19
N THR A 246 9.21 3.76 1.53
CA THR A 246 10.18 4.74 2.03
C THR A 246 10.89 5.38 0.86
N LYS A 247 10.45 6.60 0.52
CA LYS A 247 11.09 7.43 -0.49
C LYS A 247 12.43 7.95 0.06
N VAL A 248 13.46 7.90 -0.77
CA VAL A 248 14.81 8.42 -0.52
C VAL A 248 14.95 9.73 -1.30
N GLY A 249 15.63 10.74 -0.75
CA GLY A 249 15.89 11.98 -1.46
C GLY A 249 16.89 11.80 -2.60
N LEU A 250 16.74 12.56 -3.68
CA LEU A 250 17.71 12.53 -4.78
C LEU A 250 19.09 13.02 -4.32
N LEU A 251 19.12 14.02 -3.44
CA LEU A 251 20.35 14.48 -2.76
C LEU A 251 21.00 13.38 -1.91
N ASP A 252 20.21 12.53 -1.23
CA ASP A 252 20.77 11.42 -0.44
C ASP A 252 21.51 10.43 -1.35
N LEU A 253 20.97 10.17 -2.55
CA LEU A 253 21.59 9.31 -3.57
C LEU A 253 22.81 9.96 -4.24
N GLU A 254 22.82 11.28 -4.40
CA GLU A 254 23.99 12.02 -4.90
C GLU A 254 25.12 12.04 -3.87
N ILE A 255 24.81 12.23 -2.58
CA ILE A 255 25.79 12.16 -1.49
C ILE A 255 26.41 10.76 -1.40
N ASP A 256 25.61 9.70 -1.54
CA ASP A 256 26.07 8.30 -1.54
C ASP A 256 27.08 8.04 -2.68
N LYS A 257 26.77 8.52 -3.90
CA LYS A 257 27.68 8.44 -5.06
C LYS A 257 28.94 9.30 -4.92
N LEU A 258 28.81 10.50 -4.37
CA LEU A 258 29.96 11.39 -4.15
C LEU A 258 30.92 10.80 -3.10
N ALA A 259 30.41 10.06 -2.12
CA ALA A 259 31.23 9.33 -1.15
C ALA A 259 32.08 8.24 -1.82
N GLU A 260 31.47 7.43 -2.69
CA GLU A 260 32.14 6.41 -3.49
C GLU A 260 33.23 7.02 -4.38
N ILE A 261 32.90 8.06 -5.16
CA ILE A 261 33.86 8.78 -6.02
C ILE A 261 35.01 9.38 -5.21
N THR A 262 34.74 9.94 -4.02
CA THR A 262 35.80 10.52 -3.15
C THR A 262 36.79 9.45 -2.68
N LEU A 263 36.32 8.23 -2.41
CA LEU A 263 37.18 7.10 -2.04
C LEU A 263 38.13 6.72 -3.19
N ASP A 264 37.60 6.58 -4.41
CA ASP A 264 38.38 6.22 -5.60
C ASP A 264 39.38 7.32 -6.02
N MET A 265 39.02 8.59 -5.83
CA MET A 265 39.96 9.70 -5.94
C MET A 265 41.12 9.55 -4.95
N GLY A 266 40.85 9.17 -3.70
CA GLY A 266 41.88 8.90 -2.68
C GLY A 266 42.87 7.82 -3.11
N LYS A 267 42.37 6.69 -3.64
CA LYS A 267 43.22 5.60 -4.18
C LYS A 267 44.08 6.07 -5.36
N THR A 268 43.49 6.87 -6.26
CA THR A 268 44.19 7.43 -7.43
C THR A 268 45.30 8.39 -7.02
N VAL A 269 45.08 9.24 -6.01
CA VAL A 269 46.13 10.12 -5.45
C VAL A 269 47.26 9.30 -4.84
N TYR A 270 46.93 8.25 -4.08
CA TYR A 270 47.94 7.40 -3.44
C TYR A 270 48.77 6.59 -4.46
N ALA A 271 48.13 6.07 -5.51
CA ALA A 271 48.82 5.47 -6.66
C ALA A 271 49.81 6.44 -7.33
N ASN A 272 49.42 7.71 -7.51
CA ASN A 272 50.29 8.73 -8.08
C ASN A 272 51.45 9.11 -7.14
N GLN A 273 51.23 9.11 -5.82
CA GLN A 273 52.29 9.31 -4.82
C GLN A 273 53.37 8.23 -4.92
N ILE A 274 52.98 6.95 -5.01
CA ILE A 274 53.93 5.82 -5.16
C ILE A 274 54.71 5.93 -6.49
N MET A 275 54.07 6.35 -7.58
CA MET A 275 54.74 6.54 -8.88
C MET A 275 55.70 7.75 -8.90
N THR A 276 55.57 8.68 -7.95
CA THR A 276 56.44 9.87 -7.81
C THR A 276 57.44 9.72 -6.66
N ASP A 277 57.52 8.54 -6.03
CA ASP A 277 58.36 8.29 -4.86
C ASP A 277 59.86 8.30 -5.24
N PRO A 278 60.69 9.18 -4.64
CA PRO A 278 62.11 9.26 -4.95
C PRO A 278 62.91 8.04 -4.48
N ASP A 279 62.43 7.30 -3.48
CA ASP A 279 63.13 6.14 -2.91
C ASP A 279 62.91 4.86 -3.77
N ILE A 280 61.93 4.86 -4.67
CA ILE A 280 61.63 3.75 -5.60
C ILE A 280 61.70 4.25 -7.07
N PRO A 281 62.88 4.59 -7.60
CA PRO A 281 63.01 5.14 -8.94
C PRO A 281 62.56 4.16 -10.04
N ASN A 282 61.86 4.68 -11.05
CA ASN A 282 61.27 3.94 -12.17
C ASN A 282 60.08 3.02 -11.81
N MET A 283 59.47 3.19 -10.63
CA MET A 283 58.22 2.51 -10.27
C MET A 283 57.07 2.94 -11.20
N VAL A 284 56.31 1.99 -11.75
CA VAL A 284 55.15 2.28 -12.61
C VAL A 284 53.91 1.55 -12.06
N VAL A 285 53.00 2.31 -11.45
CA VAL A 285 51.71 1.79 -10.99
C VAL A 285 50.81 1.54 -12.20
N ARG A 286 50.53 0.26 -12.49
CA ARG A 286 49.65 -0.14 -13.62
C ARG A 286 48.16 -0.18 -13.28
N THR A 287 47.81 -0.09 -11.99
CA THR A 287 46.43 -0.18 -11.50
C THR A 287 46.26 0.68 -10.24
N SER A 288 45.34 1.64 -10.25
CA SER A 288 45.12 2.58 -9.14
C SER A 288 44.28 2.02 -7.98
N THR A 289 43.68 0.83 -8.12
CA THR A 289 42.76 0.23 -7.13
C THR A 289 43.39 -0.85 -6.24
N LEU A 290 44.69 -1.09 -6.39
CA LEU A 290 45.47 -2.08 -5.63
C LEU A 290 46.46 -1.54 -4.58
N PRO A 291 46.80 -0.23 -4.48
CA PRO A 291 47.80 0.23 -3.51
C PRO A 291 47.58 -0.20 -2.06
N GLU A 292 46.31 -0.26 -1.61
CA GLU A 292 45.96 -0.68 -0.25
C GLU A 292 46.24 -2.15 0.08
N GLU A 293 46.38 -3.00 -0.94
CA GLU A 293 46.65 -4.44 -0.77
C GLU A 293 48.15 -4.74 -0.63
N LEU A 294 49.06 -3.84 -1.04
CA LEU A 294 50.50 -4.04 -0.86
C LEU A 294 50.88 -4.18 0.63
N GLY A 295 50.16 -3.51 1.53
CA GLY A 295 50.35 -3.63 2.98
C GLY A 295 49.83 -4.94 3.59
N ARG A 296 49.29 -5.86 2.78
CA ARG A 296 48.67 -7.13 3.21
C ARG A 296 49.29 -8.38 2.61
N ILE A 297 50.42 -8.25 1.90
CA ILE A 297 51.10 -9.38 1.25
C ILE A 297 51.76 -10.26 2.33
N GLU A 298 51.21 -11.45 2.55
CA GLU A 298 51.76 -12.45 3.50
C GLU A 298 52.80 -13.38 2.87
N TYR A 299 52.71 -13.64 1.57
CA TYR A 299 53.57 -14.57 0.83
C TYR A 299 54.09 -13.92 -0.45
N LEU A 300 55.39 -14.03 -0.67
CA LEU A 300 56.07 -13.51 -1.86
C LEU A 300 56.63 -14.71 -2.64
N VAL A 301 56.11 -14.94 -3.84
CA VAL A 301 56.52 -16.04 -4.72
C VAL A 301 57.41 -15.46 -5.81
N GLU A 302 58.71 -15.72 -5.71
CA GLU A 302 59.70 -15.32 -6.71
C GLU A 302 59.81 -16.42 -7.77
N GLN A 303 59.53 -16.10 -9.03
CA GLN A 303 59.71 -17.01 -10.16
C GLN A 303 61.16 -16.89 -10.65
N GLN A 304 61.99 -17.88 -10.31
CA GLN A 304 63.35 -17.97 -10.82
C GLN A 304 63.34 -18.54 -12.26
N ASP A 305 63.05 -17.68 -13.24
CA ASP A 305 63.32 -18.00 -14.64
C ASP A 305 64.84 -18.08 -14.84
N GLY A 306 65.30 -19.20 -15.39
CA GLY A 306 66.70 -19.62 -15.30
C GLY A 306 67.67 -18.83 -16.18
N ASP A 307 68.37 -17.87 -15.58
CA ASP A 307 69.73 -17.49 -15.98
C ASP A 307 70.59 -17.14 -14.74
N ALA A 308 70.98 -18.17 -14.00
CA ALA A 308 71.77 -18.05 -12.79
C ALA A 308 73.28 -17.98 -13.08
N ASP A 309 73.71 -17.06 -13.96
CA ASP A 309 75.13 -16.88 -14.28
C ASP A 309 75.55 -15.42 -14.57
N SER A 310 75.15 -14.50 -13.68
CA SER A 310 75.82 -13.20 -13.55
C SER A 310 76.25 -12.96 -12.10
N LYS A 311 77.55 -12.64 -11.93
CA LYS A 311 78.25 -12.62 -10.64
C LYS A 311 77.94 -11.37 -9.81
N TRP A 312 78.09 -11.55 -8.49
CA TRP A 312 78.35 -10.51 -7.49
C TRP A 312 79.43 -9.51 -7.92
#